data_AF-A0A2I0ASF8-F1
#
_entry.id   AF-A0A2I0ASF8-F1
#
_cell.length_a   1.000
_cell.length_b   1.000
_cell.length_c   1.000
_cell.angle_alpha   90.00
_cell.angle_beta   90.00
_cell.angle_gamma   90.00
#
_symmetry.space_group_name_H-M   'P 1'
#
loop_
_entity.id
_entity.type
_entity.pdbx_description
1 polymer ?
#
loop_
_entity_poly.entity_id
_entity_poly.type
_entity_poly.pdbx_seq_one_letter_code
_entity_poly.pdbx_strand_id
1 'polypeptide(L)'
;MMSTTSAMKVEFEHHSNYLNELNDKRERVVKASRDVTMNSKKVIFQVHRASKNNREEVLSKAEKDLATVTDHFMSKLVKELHGTDFWKLRRAYTFGVQEYVEAALFCRFCRTGTVLGLNEINATLVPLSHPSDEPLQINVLDYVLGLADLTGELMRLAIGRISEGEVEYAEKICRFVQNIYRELTLLAPIMDDNAEMKKKMETMLQSATKIENACFSVHVRGLEYIPLLGTDDIDYSFMSLQDLDS
;
A
#
# COMPACT_ATOMS: atom_id res chain seq x y z
N MET A 1 45.43 45.06 19.12
CA MET A 1 45.59 44.18 17.94
C MET A 1 44.21 43.73 17.51
N MET A 2 43.61 44.40 16.53
CA MET A 2 42.31 44.00 15.98
C MET A 2 42.54 42.79 15.08
N SER A 3 42.05 41.63 15.52
CA SER A 3 42.05 40.41 14.72
C SER A 3 41.16 40.65 13.51
N THR A 4 41.77 40.79 12.33
CA THR A 4 41.08 40.74 11.06
C THR A 4 40.47 39.34 10.93
N THR A 5 39.19 39.20 11.26
CA THR A 5 38.41 38.03 10.85
C THR A 5 38.54 37.94 9.34
N SER A 6 39.32 36.98 8.85
CA SER A 6 39.54 36.77 7.42
C SER A 6 38.18 36.71 6.72
N ALA A 7 37.99 37.44 5.61
CA ALA A 7 36.76 37.41 4.83
C ALA A 7 36.33 35.96 4.51
N MET A 8 37.32 35.09 4.29
CA MET A 8 37.11 33.65 4.12
C MET A 8 36.41 33.01 5.33
N LYS A 9 36.82 33.33 6.57
CA LYS A 9 36.21 32.78 7.78
C LYS A 9 34.73 33.17 7.88
N VAL A 10 34.38 34.41 7.53
CA VAL A 10 32.99 34.88 7.50
C VAL A 10 32.16 34.12 6.47
N GLU A 11 32.70 33.90 5.27
CA GLU A 11 32.03 33.09 4.22
C GLU A 11 31.83 31.62 4.66
N PHE A 12 32.83 31.00 5.29
CA PHE A 12 32.69 29.64 5.82
C PHE A 12 31.67 29.56 6.97
N GLU A 13 31.59 30.57 7.84
CA GLU A 13 30.54 30.66 8.88
C GLU A 13 29.15 30.77 8.25
N HIS A 14 28.99 31.56 7.19
CA HIS A 14 27.73 31.66 6.45
C HIS A 14 27.31 30.31 5.83
N HIS A 15 28.23 29.62 5.13
CA HIS A 15 27.96 28.30 4.56
C HIS A 15 27.66 27.24 5.62
N SER A 16 28.37 27.26 6.75
CA SER A 16 28.11 26.36 7.87
C SER A 16 26.69 26.53 8.42
N ASN A 17 26.27 27.77 8.65
CA ASN A 17 24.91 28.06 9.14
C ASN A 17 23.84 27.60 8.14
N TYR A 18 24.02 27.87 6.85
CA TYR A 18 23.11 27.40 5.81
C TYR A 18 22.99 25.87 5.77
N LEU A 19 24.11 25.14 5.85
CA LEU A 19 24.12 23.67 5.85
C LEU A 19 23.47 23.11 7.12
N ASN A 20 23.70 23.73 8.28
CA ASN A 20 23.06 23.34 9.53
C ASN A 20 21.54 23.50 9.46
N GLU A 21 21.05 24.65 8.97
CA GLU A 21 19.62 24.90 8.78
C GLU A 21 18.98 23.89 7.81
N LEU A 22 19.67 23.57 6.71
CA LEU A 22 19.21 22.57 5.75
C LEU A 22 19.16 21.16 6.38
N ASN A 23 20.16 20.80 7.18
CA ASN A 23 20.20 19.53 7.86
C ASN A 23 19.09 19.42 8.93
N ASP A 24 18.88 20.47 9.69
CA ASP A 24 17.79 20.53 10.68
C ASP A 24 16.42 20.42 10.01
N LYS A 25 16.22 21.09 8.86
CA LYS A 25 15.01 20.94 8.04
C LYS A 25 14.84 19.50 7.55
N ARG A 26 15.91 18.90 7.02
CA ARG A 26 15.90 17.49 6.57
C ARG A 26 15.50 16.54 7.70
N GLU A 27 16.05 16.71 8.90
CA GLU A 27 15.71 15.86 10.05
C GLU A 27 14.24 16.02 10.50
N ARG A 28 13.66 17.23 10.43
CA ARG A 28 12.22 17.44 10.66
C ARG A 28 11.37 16.73 9.60
N VAL A 29 11.73 16.83 8.33
CA VAL A 29 11.05 16.13 7.23
C VAL A 29 11.13 14.61 7.39
N VAL A 30 12.29 14.06 7.75
CA VAL A 30 12.44 12.61 8.02
C VAL A 30 11.51 12.17 9.15
N LYS A 31 11.42 12.94 10.24
CA LYS A 31 10.50 12.63 11.35
C LYS A 31 9.04 12.66 10.90
N ALA A 32 8.62 13.70 10.17
CA ALA A 32 7.27 13.79 9.62
C ALA A 32 6.96 12.63 8.66
N SER A 33 7.90 12.27 7.78
CA SER A 33 7.75 11.12 6.88
C SER A 33 7.58 9.81 7.63
N ARG A 34 8.31 9.58 8.73
CA ARG A 34 8.17 8.38 9.55
C ARG A 34 6.80 8.32 10.22
N ASP A 35 6.29 9.45 10.69
CA ASP A 35 4.94 9.55 11.25
C ASP A 35 3.88 9.18 10.18
N VAL A 36 4.03 9.67 8.95
CA VAL A 36 3.17 9.29 7.81
C VAL A 36 3.24 7.78 7.57
N THR A 37 4.44 7.21 7.37
CA THR A 37 4.61 5.77 7.14
C THR A 37 3.94 4.93 8.24
N MET A 38 4.19 5.27 9.50
CA MET A 38 3.66 4.51 10.63
C MET A 38 2.13 4.50 10.64
N ASN A 39 1.49 5.64 10.36
CA ASN A 39 0.03 5.73 10.43
C ASN A 39 -0.64 5.21 9.15
N SER A 40 -0.03 5.34 7.98
CA SER A 40 -0.47 4.66 6.75
C SER A 40 -0.47 3.14 6.92
N LYS A 41 0.56 2.56 7.56
CA LYS A 41 0.58 1.13 7.91
C LYS A 41 -0.59 0.70 8.78
N LYS A 42 -0.95 1.51 9.78
CA LYS A 42 -2.10 1.22 10.65
C LYS A 42 -3.40 1.18 9.85
N VAL A 43 -3.56 2.08 8.88
CA VAL A 43 -4.70 2.07 7.96
C VAL A 43 -4.72 0.77 7.14
N ILE A 44 -3.60 0.39 6.54
CA ILE A 44 -3.48 -0.87 5.77
C ILE A 44 -3.86 -2.08 6.64
N PHE A 45 -3.32 -2.18 7.85
CA PHE A 45 -3.67 -3.25 8.79
C PHE A 45 -5.14 -3.23 9.18
N GLN A 46 -5.75 -2.05 9.32
CA GLN A 46 -7.17 -1.92 9.62
C GLN A 46 -8.03 -2.41 8.45
N VAL A 47 -7.68 -2.09 7.20
CA VAL A 47 -8.39 -2.57 6.00
C VAL A 47 -8.35 -4.10 5.91
N HIS A 48 -7.21 -4.73 6.22
CA HIS A 48 -7.08 -6.21 6.23
C HIS A 48 -7.99 -6.92 7.23
N ARG A 49 -8.52 -6.22 8.24
CA ARG A 49 -9.45 -6.80 9.22
C ARG A 49 -10.89 -6.86 8.71
N ALA A 50 -11.16 -6.31 7.52
CA ALA A 50 -12.49 -6.37 6.94
C ALA A 50 -12.82 -7.84 6.62
N SER A 51 -14.01 -8.27 7.01
CA SER A 51 -14.61 -9.57 6.69
C SER A 51 -16.01 -9.35 6.14
N LYS A 52 -16.68 -10.40 5.64
CA LYS A 52 -18.07 -10.31 5.14
C LYS A 52 -19.03 -9.61 6.12
N ASN A 53 -18.85 -9.82 7.42
CA ASN A 53 -19.81 -9.39 8.44
C ASN A 53 -19.57 -7.97 8.98
N ASN A 54 -18.36 -7.44 8.85
CA ASN A 54 -17.97 -6.16 9.44
C ASN A 54 -17.31 -5.20 8.43
N ARG A 55 -17.39 -5.51 7.13
CA ARG A 55 -16.73 -4.77 6.06
C ARG A 55 -17.02 -3.28 6.11
N GLU A 56 -18.29 -2.90 6.25
CA GLU A 56 -18.69 -1.48 6.22
C GLU A 56 -18.12 -0.69 7.40
N GLU A 57 -18.21 -1.25 8.61
CA GLU A 57 -17.67 -0.63 9.82
C GLU A 57 -16.15 -0.49 9.74
N VAL A 58 -15.47 -1.56 9.34
CA VAL A 58 -14.00 -1.59 9.25
C VAL A 58 -13.50 -0.61 8.19
N LEU A 59 -14.13 -0.56 7.01
CA LEU A 59 -13.74 0.37 5.94
C LEU A 59 -14.08 1.81 6.30
N SER A 60 -15.22 2.09 6.95
CA SER A 60 -15.55 3.44 7.41
C SER A 60 -14.54 3.94 8.44
N LYS A 61 -14.08 3.05 9.34
CA LYS A 61 -13.01 3.37 10.28
C LYS A 61 -11.68 3.61 9.56
N ALA A 62 -11.29 2.75 8.62
CA ALA A 62 -10.06 2.92 7.85
C ALA A 62 -10.04 4.23 7.04
N GLU A 63 -11.17 4.66 6.48
CA GLU A 63 -11.31 5.94 5.78
C GLU A 63 -11.17 7.13 6.74
N LYS A 64 -11.71 7.05 7.95
CA LYS A 64 -11.51 8.08 9.00
C LYS A 64 -10.05 8.14 9.46
N ASP A 65 -9.42 6.99 9.61
CA ASP A 65 -8.00 6.89 9.97
C ASP A 65 -7.14 7.47 8.82
N LEU A 66 -7.47 7.19 7.55
CA LEU A 66 -6.81 7.76 6.37
C LEU A 66 -7.00 9.28 6.26
N ALA A 67 -8.21 9.78 6.55
CA ALA A 67 -8.46 11.21 6.63
C ALA A 67 -7.58 11.86 7.71
N THR A 68 -7.44 11.21 8.87
CA THR A 68 -6.50 11.65 9.91
C THR A 68 -5.06 11.67 9.41
N VAL A 69 -4.64 10.67 8.62
CA VAL A 69 -3.31 10.68 7.99
C VAL A 69 -3.12 11.87 7.06
N THR A 70 -4.14 12.19 6.27
CA THR A 70 -4.13 13.31 5.33
C THR A 70 -4.09 14.65 6.08
N ASP A 71 -5.04 14.87 6.99
CA ASP A 71 -5.26 16.16 7.64
C ASP A 71 -4.19 16.49 8.68
N HIS A 72 -3.61 15.48 9.34
CA HIS A 72 -2.63 15.69 10.41
C HIS A 72 -1.19 15.41 9.94
N PHE A 73 -0.91 14.20 9.47
CA PHE A 73 0.48 13.79 9.20
C PHE A 73 0.99 14.30 7.85
N MET A 74 0.19 14.21 6.79
CA MET A 74 0.55 14.79 5.49
C MET A 74 0.58 16.32 5.57
N SER A 75 -0.39 16.96 6.23
CA SER A 75 -0.35 18.42 6.46
C SER A 75 0.94 18.86 7.18
N LYS A 76 1.38 18.14 8.21
CA LYS A 76 2.65 18.42 8.90
C LYS A 76 3.85 18.28 7.96
N LEU A 77 3.89 17.24 7.13
CA LEU A 77 4.95 17.05 6.13
C LEU A 77 4.97 18.19 5.11
N VAL A 78 3.80 18.59 4.59
CA VAL A 78 3.64 19.72 3.65
C VAL A 78 4.17 21.02 4.26
N LYS A 79 3.83 21.31 5.52
CA LYS A 79 4.33 22.48 6.25
C LYS A 79 5.84 22.48 6.37
N GLU A 80 6.47 21.36 6.74
CA GLU A 80 7.94 21.29 6.86
C GLU A 80 8.66 21.49 5.51
N LEU A 81 8.01 21.22 4.38
CA LEU A 81 8.60 21.37 3.04
C LEU A 81 8.54 22.82 2.52
N HIS A 82 7.58 23.64 2.95
CA HIS A 82 7.39 25.05 2.55
C HIS A 82 7.51 25.31 1.03
N GLY A 83 6.96 24.43 0.18
CA GLY A 83 6.79 24.68 -1.27
C GLY A 83 8.05 24.62 -2.16
N THR A 84 9.25 24.97 -1.69
CA THR A 84 10.42 25.19 -2.58
C THR A 84 11.47 24.08 -2.59
N ASP A 85 11.41 23.13 -1.64
CA ASP A 85 12.46 22.12 -1.44
C ASP A 85 12.02 20.67 -1.73
N PHE A 86 10.91 20.49 -2.46
CA PHE A 86 10.36 19.15 -2.76
C PHE A 86 11.40 18.23 -3.40
N TRP A 87 12.08 18.70 -4.46
CA TRP A 87 13.09 17.88 -5.16
C TRP A 87 14.36 17.67 -4.32
N LYS A 88 14.81 18.69 -3.57
CA LYS A 88 16.04 18.62 -2.75
C LYS A 88 15.90 17.61 -1.61
N LEU A 89 14.72 17.58 -0.99
CA LEU A 89 14.44 16.75 0.17
C LEU A 89 13.65 15.49 -0.16
N ARG A 90 13.44 15.15 -1.45
CA ARG A 90 12.67 13.97 -1.87
C ARG A 90 13.08 12.69 -1.15
N ARG A 91 14.38 12.45 -1.00
CA ARG A 91 14.92 11.26 -0.31
C ARG A 91 14.53 11.17 1.16
N ALA A 92 14.18 12.29 1.80
CA ALA A 92 13.76 12.34 3.19
C ALA A 92 12.29 11.94 3.40
N TYR A 93 11.44 12.03 2.37
CA TYR A 93 10.00 11.80 2.51
C TYR A 93 9.37 10.79 1.53
N THR A 94 10.07 10.41 0.46
CA THR A 94 9.55 9.52 -0.60
C THR A 94 8.90 8.26 -0.03
N PHE A 95 9.52 7.59 0.94
CA PHE A 95 8.96 6.38 1.55
C PHE A 95 7.67 6.63 2.34
N GLY A 96 7.53 7.78 2.99
CA GLY A 96 6.27 8.17 3.64
C GLY A 96 5.15 8.39 2.64
N VAL A 97 5.47 9.05 1.54
CA VAL A 97 4.50 9.32 0.47
C VAL A 97 4.09 8.03 -0.24
N GLN A 98 5.02 7.13 -0.57
CA GLN A 98 4.72 5.83 -1.18
C GLN A 98 3.76 5.01 -0.30
N GLU A 99 4.01 4.93 1.00
CA GLU A 99 3.14 4.21 1.95
C GLU A 99 1.76 4.87 2.09
N TYR A 100 1.69 6.21 2.06
CA TYR A 100 0.42 6.93 2.02
C TYR A 100 -0.38 6.62 0.74
N VAL A 101 0.28 6.63 -0.42
CA VAL A 101 -0.34 6.24 -1.70
C VAL A 101 -0.89 4.81 -1.57
N GLU A 102 -0.07 3.86 -1.13
CA GLU A 102 -0.48 2.47 -0.94
C GLU A 102 -1.74 2.36 -0.05
N ALA A 103 -1.76 3.02 1.11
CA ALA A 103 -2.91 3.01 2.02
C ALA A 103 -4.17 3.62 1.38
N ALA A 104 -4.04 4.74 0.67
CA ALA A 104 -5.15 5.42 0.01
C ALA A 104 -5.74 4.57 -1.13
N LEU A 105 -4.87 4.00 -1.98
CA LEU A 105 -5.30 3.13 -3.05
C LEU A 105 -5.93 1.84 -2.52
N PHE A 106 -5.39 1.27 -1.45
CA PHE A 106 -5.92 0.04 -0.86
C PHE A 106 -7.31 0.25 -0.24
N CYS A 107 -7.52 1.36 0.47
CA CYS A 107 -8.85 1.76 0.96
C CYS A 107 -9.83 1.90 -0.20
N ARG A 108 -9.45 2.65 -1.25
CA ARG A 108 -10.32 2.88 -2.41
C ARG A 108 -10.68 1.58 -3.12
N PHE A 109 -9.71 0.70 -3.31
CA PHE A 109 -9.92 -0.60 -3.95
C PHE A 109 -10.88 -1.47 -3.13
N CYS A 110 -10.71 -1.55 -1.81
CA CYS A 110 -11.61 -2.33 -0.97
C CYS A 110 -13.03 -1.75 -0.90
N ARG A 111 -13.19 -0.44 -1.10
CA ARG A 111 -14.50 0.23 -1.13
C ARG A 111 -15.21 0.06 -2.47
N THR A 112 -14.52 0.30 -3.58
CA THR A 112 -15.12 0.51 -4.90
C THR A 112 -14.65 -0.46 -5.98
N GLY A 113 -13.57 -1.22 -5.73
CA GLY A 113 -12.93 -2.07 -6.73
C GLY A 113 -12.05 -1.30 -7.73
N THR A 114 -11.86 0.01 -7.55
CA THR A 114 -10.99 0.85 -8.38
C THR A 114 -9.87 1.48 -7.55
N VAL A 115 -8.87 2.06 -8.22
CA VAL A 115 -7.80 2.85 -7.59
C VAL A 115 -7.97 4.33 -7.94
N LEU A 116 -7.47 5.21 -7.08
CA LEU A 116 -7.43 6.66 -7.35
C LEU A 116 -6.30 6.95 -8.34
N GLY A 117 -6.57 7.74 -9.37
CA GLY A 117 -5.51 8.27 -10.23
C GLY A 117 -4.64 9.32 -9.52
N LEU A 118 -3.46 9.60 -10.10
CA LEU A 118 -2.51 10.58 -9.55
C LEU A 118 -3.14 11.97 -9.32
N ASN A 119 -3.97 12.43 -10.25
CA ASN A 119 -4.64 13.71 -10.13
C ASN A 119 -5.68 13.72 -9.00
N GLU A 120 -6.38 12.60 -8.80
CA GLU A 120 -7.39 12.48 -7.75
C GLU A 120 -6.73 12.49 -6.37
N ILE A 121 -5.64 11.75 -6.18
CA ILE A 121 -4.92 11.77 -4.90
C ILE A 121 -4.27 13.13 -4.65
N ASN A 122 -3.69 13.77 -5.66
CA ASN A 122 -3.13 15.13 -5.50
C ASN A 122 -4.22 16.16 -5.18
N ALA A 123 -5.43 16.04 -5.72
CA ALA A 123 -6.54 16.92 -5.38
C ALA A 123 -6.90 16.88 -3.88
N THR A 124 -6.68 15.74 -3.20
CA THR A 124 -6.88 15.65 -1.74
C THR A 124 -5.82 16.40 -0.93
N LEU A 125 -4.65 16.66 -1.50
CA LEU A 125 -3.53 17.32 -0.83
C LEU A 125 -3.50 18.84 -1.06
N VAL A 126 -4.11 19.34 -2.14
CA VAL A 126 -4.19 20.78 -2.44
C VAL A 126 -4.71 21.61 -1.27
N PRO A 127 -5.77 21.20 -0.53
CA PRO A 127 -6.28 21.99 0.61
C PRO A 127 -5.33 22.05 1.81
N LEU A 128 -4.29 21.22 1.86
CA LEU A 128 -3.34 21.16 2.97
C LEU A 128 -2.29 22.28 2.91
N SER A 129 -2.08 22.86 1.73
CA SER A 129 -1.11 23.94 1.49
C SER A 129 -1.74 25.31 1.71
N HIS A 130 -0.93 26.28 2.13
CA HIS A 130 -1.39 27.66 2.18
C HIS A 130 -1.63 28.19 0.75
N PRO A 131 -2.62 29.08 0.54
CA PRO A 131 -2.93 29.60 -0.81
C PRO A 131 -1.77 30.33 -1.51
N SER A 132 -0.78 30.78 -0.73
CA SER A 132 0.43 31.46 -1.23
C SER A 132 1.57 30.50 -1.59
N ASP A 133 1.47 29.23 -1.21
CA ASP A 133 2.51 28.22 -1.40
C ASP A 133 2.14 27.27 -2.55
N GLU A 134 3.16 26.75 -3.24
CA GLU A 134 2.94 25.68 -4.21
C GLU A 134 2.54 24.39 -3.47
N PRO A 135 1.41 23.74 -3.86
CA PRO A 135 0.94 22.56 -3.16
C PRO A 135 1.91 21.40 -3.36
N LEU A 136 2.06 20.57 -2.33
CA LEU A 136 2.77 19.31 -2.48
C LEU A 136 2.04 18.46 -3.52
N GLN A 137 2.74 18.14 -4.60
CA GLN A 137 2.27 17.17 -5.58
C GLN A 137 3.08 15.89 -5.42
N ILE A 138 2.37 14.78 -5.19
CA ILE A 138 2.94 13.45 -5.35
C ILE A 138 3.39 13.35 -6.80
N ASN A 139 4.67 13.04 -6.99
CA ASN A 139 5.23 12.84 -8.32
C ASN A 139 4.86 11.46 -8.86
N VAL A 140 4.97 11.29 -10.18
CA VAL A 140 4.64 10.05 -10.88
C VAL A 140 5.41 8.85 -10.31
N LEU A 141 6.69 9.04 -9.95
CA LEU A 141 7.53 7.97 -9.44
C LEU A 141 7.04 7.44 -8.09
N ASP A 142 6.79 8.32 -7.11
CA ASP A 142 6.30 7.92 -5.79
C ASP A 142 4.91 7.26 -5.88
N TYR A 143 4.05 7.74 -6.79
CA TYR A 143 2.76 7.11 -7.05
C TYR A 143 2.89 5.70 -7.63
N VAL A 144 3.72 5.52 -8.66
CA VAL A 144 3.92 4.21 -9.31
C VAL A 144 4.56 3.22 -8.34
N LEU A 145 5.52 3.67 -7.51
CA LEU A 145 6.15 2.82 -6.51
C LEU A 145 5.16 2.39 -5.40
N GLY A 146 4.28 3.30 -4.94
CA GLY A 146 3.21 2.96 -3.99
C GLY A 146 2.12 2.06 -4.60
N LEU A 147 1.78 2.26 -5.88
CA LEU A 147 0.89 1.37 -6.63
C LEU A 147 1.49 -0.03 -6.77
N ALA A 148 2.81 -0.13 -6.91
CA ALA A 148 3.47 -1.42 -6.97
C ALA A 148 3.45 -2.15 -5.63
N ASP A 149 3.63 -1.44 -4.50
CA ASP A 149 3.51 -2.04 -3.16
C ASP A 149 2.09 -2.52 -2.85
N LEU A 150 1.07 -1.76 -3.29
CA LEU A 150 -0.35 -2.16 -3.19
C LEU A 150 -0.60 -3.59 -3.69
N THR A 151 0.11 -4.03 -4.73
CA THR A 151 -0.07 -5.39 -5.28
C THR A 151 0.26 -6.49 -4.26
N GLY A 152 1.20 -6.24 -3.35
CA GLY A 152 1.52 -7.13 -2.23
C GLY A 152 0.39 -7.20 -1.21
N GLU A 153 -0.24 -6.08 -0.89
CA GLU A 153 -1.39 -6.04 0.03
C GLU A 153 -2.64 -6.65 -0.62
N LEU A 154 -2.84 -6.46 -1.92
CA LEU A 154 -3.88 -7.15 -2.69
C LEU A 154 -3.70 -8.67 -2.69
N MET A 155 -2.46 -9.16 -2.83
CA MET A 155 -2.17 -10.58 -2.69
C MET A 155 -2.51 -11.10 -1.30
N ARG A 156 -2.13 -10.39 -0.23
CA ARG A 156 -2.52 -10.77 1.14
C ARG A 156 -4.04 -10.81 1.32
N LEU A 157 -4.74 -9.80 0.80
CA LEU A 157 -6.20 -9.73 0.83
C LEU A 157 -6.81 -10.93 0.08
N ALA A 158 -6.33 -11.23 -1.12
CA ALA A 158 -6.84 -12.34 -1.93
C ALA A 158 -6.67 -13.69 -1.22
N ILE A 159 -5.51 -13.95 -0.61
CA ILE A 159 -5.29 -15.19 0.16
C ILE A 159 -6.26 -15.29 1.34
N GLY A 160 -6.46 -14.19 2.10
CA GLY A 160 -7.43 -14.17 3.19
C GLY A 160 -8.86 -14.46 2.71
N ARG A 161 -9.24 -13.90 1.56
CA ARG A 161 -10.57 -14.10 0.95
C ARG A 161 -10.80 -15.51 0.44
N ILE A 162 -9.77 -16.15 -0.11
CA ILE A 162 -9.82 -17.57 -0.49
C ILE A 162 -10.12 -18.43 0.74
N SER A 163 -9.47 -18.15 1.88
CA SER A 163 -9.74 -18.86 3.14
C SER A 163 -11.16 -18.66 3.66
N GLU A 164 -11.82 -17.55 3.34
CA GLU A 164 -13.24 -17.26 3.65
C GLU A 164 -14.24 -17.77 2.60
N GLY A 165 -13.75 -18.51 1.59
CA GLY A 165 -14.55 -19.05 0.49
C GLY A 165 -14.95 -18.03 -0.59
N GLU A 166 -14.36 -16.82 -0.60
CA GLU A 166 -14.62 -15.78 -1.62
C GLU A 166 -13.68 -15.91 -2.84
N VAL A 167 -13.69 -17.06 -3.50
CA VAL A 167 -12.77 -17.35 -4.61
C VAL A 167 -12.97 -16.37 -5.78
N GLU A 168 -14.21 -16.06 -6.14
CA GLU A 168 -14.52 -15.11 -7.22
C GLU A 168 -13.93 -13.70 -6.97
N TYR A 169 -13.89 -13.26 -5.72
CA TYR A 169 -13.31 -11.98 -5.37
C TYR A 169 -11.78 -12.03 -5.46
N ALA A 170 -11.16 -13.13 -5.03
CA ALA A 170 -9.73 -13.35 -5.20
C ALA A 170 -9.31 -13.39 -6.69
N GLU A 171 -10.13 -13.98 -7.57
CA GLU A 171 -9.90 -13.93 -9.02
C GLU A 171 -9.97 -12.51 -9.59
N LYS A 172 -10.93 -11.68 -9.11
CA LYS A 172 -11.00 -10.26 -9.49
C LYS A 172 -9.73 -9.52 -9.08
N ILE A 173 -9.23 -9.78 -7.87
CA ILE A 173 -7.97 -9.21 -7.39
C ILE A 173 -6.80 -9.69 -8.27
N CYS A 174 -6.76 -10.99 -8.59
CA CYS A 174 -5.73 -11.57 -9.45
C CYS A 174 -5.65 -10.86 -10.80
N ARG A 175 -6.79 -10.72 -11.49
CA ARG A 175 -6.88 -10.00 -12.78
C ARG A 175 -6.42 -8.55 -12.65
N PHE A 176 -6.77 -7.89 -11.55
CA PHE A 176 -6.35 -6.51 -11.31
C PHE A 176 -4.83 -6.40 -11.15
N VAL A 177 -4.21 -7.27 -10.34
CA VAL A 177 -2.74 -7.31 -10.17
C VAL A 177 -2.02 -7.64 -11.48
N GLN A 178 -2.54 -8.60 -12.27
CA GLN A 178 -2.01 -8.93 -13.59
C GLN A 178 -2.06 -7.73 -14.55
N ASN A 179 -3.16 -6.96 -14.54
CA ASN A 179 -3.29 -5.78 -15.39
C ASN A 179 -2.26 -4.71 -14.99
N ILE A 180 -2.08 -4.43 -13.70
CA ILE A 180 -1.04 -3.51 -13.22
C ILE A 180 0.34 -3.99 -13.69
N TYR A 181 0.65 -5.27 -13.51
CA TYR A 181 1.94 -5.84 -13.94
C TYR A 181 2.18 -5.67 -15.44
N ARG A 182 1.15 -5.90 -16.28
CA ARG A 182 1.25 -5.71 -17.73
C ARG A 182 1.56 -4.26 -18.11
N GLU A 183 0.82 -3.31 -17.54
CA GLU A 183 1.04 -1.88 -17.80
C GLU A 183 2.44 -1.43 -17.33
N LEU A 184 2.84 -1.86 -16.13
CA LEU A 184 4.16 -1.50 -15.58
C LEU A 184 5.31 -2.21 -16.29
N THR A 185 5.09 -3.33 -16.97
CA THR A 185 6.11 -3.97 -17.82
C THR A 185 6.50 -3.08 -18.99
N LEU A 186 5.57 -2.26 -19.50
CA LEU A 186 5.85 -1.28 -20.56
C LEU A 186 6.56 -0.04 -20.00
N LEU A 187 6.24 0.36 -18.77
CA LEU A 187 6.78 1.57 -18.13
C LEU A 187 8.15 1.37 -17.48
N ALA A 188 8.37 0.26 -16.76
CA ALA A 188 9.58 0.05 -15.95
C ALA A 188 10.91 0.19 -16.72
N PRO A 189 11.03 -0.23 -18.00
CA PRO A 189 12.27 -0.07 -18.77
C PRO A 189 12.62 1.38 -19.09
N ILE A 190 11.64 2.28 -19.15
CA ILE A 190 11.83 3.70 -19.50
C ILE A 190 11.95 4.60 -18.27
N MET A 191 11.84 4.04 -17.06
CA MET A 191 12.00 4.80 -15.82
C MET A 191 13.48 5.05 -15.51
N ASP A 192 13.79 6.28 -15.10
CA ASP A 192 15.10 6.63 -14.53
C ASP A 192 15.33 5.89 -13.20
N ASP A 193 16.55 5.41 -12.97
CA ASP A 193 16.93 4.67 -11.75
C ASP A 193 15.99 3.50 -11.42
N ASN A 194 15.78 2.61 -12.38
CA ASN A 194 14.80 1.52 -12.31
C ASN A 194 15.15 0.38 -11.34
N ALA A 195 16.22 0.48 -10.54
CA ALA A 195 16.66 -0.61 -9.67
C ALA A 195 15.61 -0.96 -8.60
N GLU A 196 14.96 0.05 -8.02
CA GLU A 196 13.85 -0.14 -7.07
C GLU A 196 12.63 -0.71 -7.79
N MET A 197 12.27 -0.14 -8.94
CA MET A 197 11.12 -0.60 -9.73
C MET A 197 11.28 -2.06 -10.17
N LYS A 198 12.47 -2.48 -10.59
CA LYS A 198 12.76 -3.86 -10.97
C LYS A 198 12.47 -4.85 -9.84
N LYS A 199 12.90 -4.53 -8.61
CA LYS A 199 12.59 -5.34 -7.42
C LYS A 199 11.09 -5.40 -7.13
N LYS A 200 10.38 -4.28 -7.30
CA LYS A 200 8.92 -4.23 -7.15
C LYS A 200 8.21 -5.06 -8.24
N MET A 201 8.69 -5.03 -9.48
CA MET A 201 8.17 -5.88 -10.57
C MET A 201 8.36 -7.37 -10.27
N GLU A 202 9.53 -7.78 -9.78
CA GLU A 202 9.78 -9.16 -9.36
C GLU A 202 8.83 -9.59 -8.23
N THR A 203 8.63 -8.73 -7.23
CA THR A 203 7.71 -8.97 -6.10
C THR A 203 6.25 -9.03 -6.57
N MET A 204 5.86 -8.17 -7.51
CA MET A 204 4.52 -8.13 -8.09
C MET A 204 4.21 -9.40 -8.88
N LEU A 205 5.16 -9.89 -9.68
CA LEU A 205 5.03 -11.16 -10.39
C LEU A 205 4.81 -12.32 -9.41
N GLN A 206 5.65 -12.39 -8.36
CA GLN A 206 5.47 -13.39 -7.30
C GLN A 206 4.11 -13.27 -6.61
N SER A 207 3.60 -12.05 -6.44
CA SER A 207 2.29 -11.78 -5.85
C SER A 207 1.17 -12.30 -6.75
N ALA A 208 1.21 -12.02 -8.06
CA ALA A 208 0.26 -12.56 -9.03
C ALA A 208 0.27 -14.09 -9.04
N THR A 209 1.45 -14.72 -9.17
CA THR A 209 1.59 -16.18 -9.18
C THR A 209 1.05 -16.84 -7.91
N LYS A 210 1.23 -16.22 -6.74
CA LYS A 210 0.68 -16.73 -5.48
C LYS A 210 -0.84 -16.74 -5.48
N ILE A 211 -1.47 -15.66 -5.96
CA ILE A 211 -2.93 -15.58 -6.03
C ILE A 211 -3.46 -16.61 -7.03
N GLU A 212 -2.85 -16.71 -8.22
CA GLU A 212 -3.21 -17.68 -9.27
C GLU A 212 -3.14 -19.11 -8.75
N ASN A 213 -2.02 -19.50 -8.14
CA ASN A 213 -1.84 -20.85 -7.61
C ASN A 213 -2.83 -21.17 -6.50
N ALA A 214 -3.18 -20.19 -5.66
CA ALA A 214 -4.18 -20.37 -4.61
C ALA A 214 -5.58 -20.57 -5.20
N CYS A 215 -5.97 -19.76 -6.19
CA CYS A 215 -7.24 -19.91 -6.89
C CYS A 215 -7.32 -21.26 -7.62
N PHE A 216 -6.27 -21.64 -8.34
CA PHE A 216 -6.16 -22.92 -9.03
C PHE A 216 -6.30 -24.10 -8.07
N SER A 217 -5.58 -24.07 -6.95
CA SER A 217 -5.62 -25.14 -5.95
C SER A 217 -7.02 -25.35 -5.37
N VAL A 218 -7.76 -24.27 -5.13
CA VAL A 218 -9.15 -24.37 -4.64
C VAL A 218 -10.09 -24.86 -5.74
N HIS A 219 -9.90 -24.42 -6.98
CA HIS A 219 -10.69 -24.90 -8.11
C HIS A 219 -10.54 -26.41 -8.33
N VAL A 220 -9.31 -26.93 -8.35
CA VAL A 220 -9.04 -28.38 -8.51
C VAL A 220 -9.67 -29.19 -7.38
N ARG A 221 -9.51 -28.77 -6.12
CA ARG A 221 -10.13 -29.46 -4.97
C ARG A 221 -11.66 -29.41 -5.00
N GLY A 222 -12.25 -28.33 -5.53
CA GLY A 222 -13.69 -28.22 -5.73
C GLY A 222 -14.22 -29.23 -6.75
N LEU A 223 -13.41 -29.59 -7.77
CA LEU A 223 -13.76 -30.60 -8.77
C LEU A 223 -13.59 -32.04 -8.26
N GLU A 224 -12.69 -32.28 -7.31
CA GLU A 224 -12.53 -33.59 -6.64
C GLU A 224 -13.75 -33.95 -5.77
N TYR A 225 -14.47 -32.93 -5.27
CA TYR A 225 -15.68 -33.07 -4.46
C TYR A 225 -16.99 -33.01 -5.27
N ILE A 226 -16.97 -33.39 -6.55
CA ILE A 226 -18.21 -33.79 -7.21
C ILE A 226 -18.66 -35.07 -6.49
N PRO A 227 -19.81 -35.09 -5.77
CA PRO A 227 -20.31 -36.33 -5.20
C PRO A 227 -20.52 -37.27 -6.37
N LEU A 228 -19.67 -38.28 -6.48
CA LEU A 228 -19.97 -39.47 -7.26
C LEU A 228 -21.29 -39.97 -6.70
N LEU A 229 -22.36 -39.75 -7.47
CA LEU A 229 -23.74 -40.14 -7.23
C LEU A 229 -23.86 -41.41 -6.36
N GLY A 230 -24.43 -41.24 -5.17
CA GLY A 230 -25.14 -42.29 -4.45
C GLY A 230 -24.49 -42.81 -3.17
N THR A 231 -24.37 -41.98 -2.12
CA THR A 231 -24.33 -42.49 -0.74
C THR A 231 -25.17 -41.61 0.18
N ASP A 232 -26.44 -41.44 -0.16
CA ASP A 232 -27.45 -41.21 0.87
C ASP A 232 -28.11 -42.57 1.13
N ASP A 233 -28.15 -42.95 2.41
CA ASP A 233 -28.76 -44.15 3.01
C ASP A 233 -27.96 -45.48 2.96
N ILE A 234 -27.01 -45.64 3.87
CA ILE A 234 -26.77 -46.96 4.49
C ILE A 234 -27.09 -46.82 5.98
N ASP A 235 -28.33 -47.21 6.31
CA ASP A 235 -28.80 -47.41 7.68
C ASP A 235 -28.03 -48.58 8.31
N TYR A 236 -27.21 -48.28 9.32
CA TYR A 236 -26.38 -49.27 10.05
C TYR A 236 -27.19 -50.14 11.02
N SER A 237 -28.52 -50.21 10.90
CA SER A 237 -29.37 -50.96 11.83
C SER A 237 -29.45 -52.49 11.57
N PHE A 238 -28.76 -53.05 10.57
CA PHE A 238 -28.94 -54.48 10.21
C PHE A 238 -27.82 -55.45 10.67
N MET A 239 -26.82 -55.02 11.45
CA MET A 239 -25.80 -55.94 12.00
C MET A 239 -25.98 -56.24 13.50
N SER A 240 -27.20 -56.54 13.93
CA SER A 240 -27.45 -57.25 15.19
C SER A 240 -28.04 -58.62 14.88
N LEU A 241 -27.22 -59.52 14.33
CA LEU A 241 -27.54 -60.94 14.28
C LEU A 241 -27.08 -61.59 15.59
N GLN A 242 -28.02 -62.32 16.17
CA GLN A 242 -27.97 -63.03 17.43
C GLN A 242 -26.86 -64.09 17.42
N ASP A 243 -25.99 -64.06 18.43
CA ASP A 243 -25.26 -65.25 18.86
C ASP A 243 -26.26 -66.21 19.53
N LEU A 244 -26.56 -67.30 18.84
CA LEU A 244 -27.21 -68.48 19.42
C LEU A 244 -26.40 -69.71 19.04
N ASP A 245 -25.60 -70.18 19.99
CA ASP A 245 -25.13 -71.56 20.08
C ASP A 245 -25.42 -72.07 21.50
N SER A 246 -26.53 -72.80 21.64
CA SER A 246 -26.76 -74.03 22.45
C SER A 246 -28.24 -74.40 22.43
#